data_AF-A0A813ZQ72-F1
#
_entry.id   AF-A0A813ZQ72-F1
#
_cell.length_a   1.000
_cell.length_b   1.000
_cell.length_c   1.000
_cell.angle_alpha   90.00
_cell.angle_beta   90.00
_cell.angle_gamma   90.00
#
_symmetry.space_group_name_H-M   'P 1'
#
loop_
_entity.id
_entity.type
_entity.pdbx_description
1 polymer ?
#
loop_
_entity_poly.entity_id
_entity_poly.type
_entity_poly.pdbx_seq_one_letter_code
_entity_poly.pdbx_strand_id
1 'polypeptide(L)'
;MHEQHHSNRRNSTSKYYEHKKRKESDLKLNESKKKSSSYIDKKFSKSEFDDARLFCDDCNKFYDNICPYHKQSYIPDKEISKSSLKYSQRLSDLTCPDGIIIKSSTILKAGKGVFATKRFEKNTFFGPYMGTRHSNFKSAQESGYAWSIADKYGKMIYIIDGCDSNNSNWMRYINCPNTIEQKNLQPIQYDRNMFYKTMRIIRPGEELFVYYGDDYARFLGIKPFNIESIQMNTDDNNINDDD
;
A
#
# COMPACT_ATOMS: atom_id res chain seq x y z
N MET A 1 64.42 41.55 -29.36
CA MET A 1 63.35 40.55 -29.54
C MET A 1 63.56 39.43 -28.54
N HIS A 2 62.74 39.35 -27.51
CA HIS A 2 62.18 38.11 -26.95
C HIS A 2 61.23 38.53 -25.81
N GLU A 3 59.94 38.32 -26.04
CA GLU A 3 58.86 38.55 -25.09
C GLU A 3 58.03 37.25 -25.04
N GLN A 4 57.39 37.03 -23.88
CA GLN A 4 56.29 36.09 -23.58
C GLN A 4 56.64 34.70 -23.01
N HIS A 5 56.26 34.47 -21.74
CA HIS A 5 55.18 33.56 -21.35
C HIS A 5 55.03 33.49 -19.81
N HIS A 6 54.17 34.32 -19.23
CA HIS A 6 53.65 34.14 -17.86
C HIS A 6 52.18 34.52 -17.82
N SER A 7 51.28 33.53 -17.77
CA SER A 7 49.98 33.54 -17.04
C SER A 7 48.97 32.57 -17.68
N ASN A 8 48.75 31.38 -17.11
CA ASN A 8 47.50 30.64 -17.39
C ASN A 8 47.12 29.53 -16.37
N ARG A 9 47.65 29.53 -15.14
CA ARG A 9 47.31 28.53 -14.11
C ARG A 9 46.27 28.95 -13.06
N ARG A 10 45.72 30.17 -13.12
CA ARG A 10 44.72 30.68 -12.15
C ARG A 10 43.25 30.58 -12.59
N ASN A 11 42.98 30.20 -13.84
CA ASN A 11 41.61 30.17 -14.41
C ASN A 11 40.92 28.80 -14.43
N SER A 12 41.62 27.68 -14.19
CA SER A 12 41.01 26.34 -14.21
C SER A 12 40.43 25.92 -12.87
N THR A 13 41.07 26.32 -11.76
CA THR A 13 40.60 26.04 -10.40
C THR A 13 39.33 26.82 -10.06
N SER A 14 39.25 28.10 -10.45
CA SER A 14 38.05 28.94 -10.24
C SER A 14 36.79 28.36 -10.89
N LYS A 15 36.92 27.88 -12.14
CA LYS A 15 35.80 27.27 -12.89
C LYS A 15 35.32 25.96 -12.26
N TYR A 16 36.21 25.17 -11.66
CA TYR A 16 35.84 23.95 -10.94
C TYR A 16 35.01 24.24 -9.68
N TYR A 17 35.39 25.26 -8.90
CA TYR A 17 34.65 25.66 -7.70
C TYR A 17 33.29 26.28 -8.03
N GLU A 18 33.17 27.06 -9.10
CA GLU A 18 31.88 27.56 -9.58
C GLU A 18 30.96 26.44 -10.06
N HIS A 19 31.48 25.46 -10.81
CA HIS A 19 30.68 24.33 -11.29
C HIS A 19 30.21 23.42 -10.15
N LYS A 20 31.02 23.26 -9.09
CA LYS A 20 30.65 22.54 -7.87
C LYS A 20 29.60 23.31 -7.05
N LYS A 21 29.74 24.63 -6.90
CA LYS A 21 28.72 25.49 -6.26
C LYS A 21 27.39 25.47 -7.02
N ARG A 22 27.41 25.46 -8.36
CA ARG A 22 26.21 25.35 -9.20
C ARG A 22 25.52 23.99 -9.03
N LYS A 23 26.29 22.88 -9.05
CA LYS A 23 25.75 21.55 -8.74
C LYS A 23 25.19 21.46 -7.33
N GLU A 24 25.86 22.05 -6.33
CA GLU A 24 25.36 22.09 -4.95
C GLU A 24 24.11 22.98 -4.80
N SER A 25 24.01 24.10 -5.54
CA SER A 25 22.79 24.92 -5.55
C SER A 25 21.64 24.23 -6.28
N ASP A 26 21.91 23.50 -7.36
CA ASP A 26 20.90 22.74 -8.11
C ASP A 26 20.42 21.51 -7.30
N LEU A 27 21.33 20.86 -6.55
CA LEU A 27 20.99 19.82 -5.57
C LEU A 27 20.12 20.39 -4.43
N LYS A 28 20.47 21.56 -3.88
CA LYS A 28 19.68 22.23 -2.84
C LYS A 28 18.33 22.74 -3.36
N LEU A 29 18.25 23.17 -4.62
CA LEU A 29 17.01 23.59 -5.28
C LEU A 29 16.10 22.37 -5.56
N ASN A 30 16.68 21.22 -5.88
CA ASN A 30 15.96 19.95 -6.03
C ASN A 30 15.53 19.35 -4.67
N GLU A 31 16.31 19.55 -3.61
CA GLU A 31 15.90 19.20 -2.23
C GLU A 31 14.76 20.10 -1.72
N SER A 32 14.77 21.39 -2.07
CA SER A 32 13.72 22.33 -1.68
C SER A 32 12.44 22.23 -2.52
N LYS A 33 12.50 21.62 -3.72
CA LYS A 33 11.32 21.25 -4.52
C LYS A 33 10.70 19.89 -4.14
N LYS A 34 11.28 19.12 -3.21
CA LYS A 34 10.67 17.89 -2.64
C LYS A 34 9.68 18.15 -1.49
N LYS A 35 9.36 19.41 -1.17
CA LYS A 35 8.39 19.78 -0.13
C LYS A 35 7.02 20.17 -0.71
N SER A 36 6.39 19.26 -1.45
CA SER A 36 4.93 19.32 -1.67
C SER A 36 4.38 17.94 -1.99
N SER A 37 4.48 17.01 -1.04
CA SER A 37 3.53 15.92 -1.00
C SER A 37 3.44 15.35 0.41
N SER A 38 2.23 15.21 0.91
CA SER A 38 1.87 14.77 2.26
C SER A 38 2.15 13.28 2.51
N TYR A 39 3.27 12.74 2.03
CA TYR A 39 3.64 11.34 2.21
C TYR A 39 4.34 11.17 3.56
N ILE A 40 3.73 10.39 4.44
CA ILE A 40 4.33 10.04 5.73
C ILE A 40 5.45 9.04 5.46
N ASP A 41 6.69 9.44 5.75
CA ASP A 41 7.84 8.55 5.94
C ASP A 41 7.59 7.69 7.18
N LYS A 42 6.67 6.72 7.10
CA LYS A 42 6.61 5.67 8.10
C LYS A 42 7.81 4.77 7.81
N LYS A 43 8.92 5.02 8.52
CA LYS A 43 9.89 3.98 8.80
C LYS A 43 9.11 2.91 9.56
N PHE A 44 8.68 1.86 8.87
CA PHE A 44 8.28 0.67 9.57
C PHE A 44 9.48 0.25 10.43
N SER A 45 9.25 0.09 11.73
CA SER A 45 10.33 -0.23 12.67
C SER A 45 11.03 -1.49 12.20
N LYS A 46 12.37 -1.51 12.31
CA LYS A 46 13.15 -2.72 12.03
C LYS A 46 12.67 -3.81 12.99
N SER A 47 11.97 -4.79 12.43
CA SER A 47 11.41 -5.91 13.16
C SER A 47 12.27 -7.14 12.91
N GLU A 48 12.35 -8.02 13.91
CA GLU A 48 13.04 -9.30 13.82
C GLU A 48 12.12 -10.41 13.29
N PHE A 49 10.86 -10.08 12.99
CA PHE A 49 9.94 -11.04 12.41
C PHE A 49 10.34 -11.39 10.98
N ASP A 50 10.00 -12.62 10.59
CA ASP A 50 10.35 -13.18 9.30
C ASP A 50 9.61 -12.52 8.12
N ASP A 51 8.52 -11.83 8.39
CA ASP A 51 7.71 -11.04 7.45
C ASP A 51 8.02 -9.54 7.48
N ALA A 52 9.13 -9.11 8.10
CA ALA A 52 9.52 -7.71 8.22
C ALA A 52 10.11 -7.09 6.93
N ARG A 53 9.86 -7.70 5.76
CA ARG A 53 10.37 -7.22 4.47
C ARG A 53 9.26 -7.12 3.43
N LEU A 54 9.22 -6.01 2.72
CA LEU A 54 8.26 -5.74 1.64
C LEU A 54 8.87 -6.06 0.28
N PHE A 55 8.10 -6.76 -0.56
CA PHE A 55 8.48 -7.03 -1.94
C PHE A 55 8.12 -5.86 -2.86
N CYS A 56 9.06 -5.46 -3.70
CA CYS A 56 8.86 -4.47 -4.76
C CYS A 56 8.80 -5.17 -6.11
N ASP A 57 7.66 -5.09 -6.78
CA ASP A 57 7.42 -5.73 -8.08
C ASP A 57 8.37 -5.19 -9.16
N ASP A 58 8.62 -3.88 -9.15
CA ASP A 58 9.45 -3.22 -10.16
C ASP A 58 10.95 -3.54 -9.99
N CYS A 59 11.41 -3.80 -8.76
CA CYS A 59 12.80 -4.23 -8.49
C CYS A 59 12.98 -5.74 -8.53
N ASN A 60 11.90 -6.50 -8.42
CA ASN A 60 11.90 -7.93 -8.12
C ASN A 60 12.77 -8.30 -6.88
N LYS A 61 12.68 -7.49 -5.80
CA LYS A 61 13.51 -7.61 -4.59
C LYS A 61 12.77 -7.22 -3.31
N PHE A 62 13.22 -7.78 -2.19
CA PHE A 62 12.74 -7.47 -0.84
C PHE A 62 13.52 -6.34 -0.18
N TYR A 63 12.81 -5.42 0.47
CA TYR A 63 13.35 -4.30 1.24
C TYR A 63 12.85 -4.35 2.68
N ASP A 64 13.64 -3.87 3.64
CA ASP A 64 13.24 -3.80 5.07
C ASP A 64 12.13 -2.77 5.35
N ASN A 65 11.75 -2.01 4.32
CA ASN A 65 10.78 -0.92 4.35
C ASN A 65 10.19 -0.76 2.94
N ILE A 66 9.43 0.32 2.72
CA ILE A 66 9.07 0.78 1.38
C ILE A 66 10.32 0.88 0.50
N CYS A 67 10.21 0.44 -0.76
CA CYS A 67 11.25 0.49 -1.77
C CYS A 67 11.81 1.92 -1.91
N PRO A 68 13.14 2.11 -1.85
CA PRO A 68 13.74 3.44 -1.96
C PRO A 68 13.79 3.97 -3.40
N TYR A 69 13.54 3.12 -4.41
CA TYR A 69 13.69 3.46 -5.83
C TYR A 69 12.37 3.71 -6.56
N HIS A 70 11.28 3.10 -6.09
CA HIS A 70 9.97 3.18 -6.75
C HIS A 70 8.97 3.88 -5.85
N LYS A 71 8.07 4.66 -6.47
CA LYS A 71 7.04 5.39 -5.74
C LYS A 71 6.07 4.38 -5.09
N GLN A 72 6.05 4.39 -3.77
CA GLN A 72 5.02 3.74 -2.97
C GLN A 72 4.55 4.75 -1.92
N SER A 73 3.29 4.65 -1.52
CA SER A 73 2.70 5.56 -0.53
C SER A 73 1.99 4.77 0.55
N TYR A 74 1.91 5.32 1.75
CA TYR A 74 1.13 4.75 2.85
C TYR A 74 0.08 5.76 3.30
N ILE A 75 -1.17 5.31 3.39
CA ILE A 75 -2.29 6.11 3.90
C ILE A 75 -2.67 5.55 5.27
N PRO A 76 -2.36 6.27 6.37
CA PRO A 76 -2.75 5.83 7.69
C PRO A 76 -4.26 5.98 7.87
N ASP A 77 -4.81 5.20 8.81
CA ASP A 77 -6.16 5.42 9.32
C ASP A 77 -6.30 6.82 9.91
N LYS A 78 -7.53 7.35 9.90
CA LYS A 78 -7.84 8.58 10.62
C LYS A 78 -7.65 8.35 12.11
N GLU A 79 -6.84 9.20 12.76
CA GLU A 79 -6.63 9.13 14.20
C GLU A 79 -7.92 9.51 14.95
N ILE A 80 -8.38 8.60 15.82
CA ILE A 80 -9.57 8.81 16.64
C ILE A 80 -9.18 8.81 18.12
N SER A 81 -9.44 9.93 18.79
CA SER A 81 -9.32 10.01 20.24
C SER A 81 -10.42 9.17 20.89
N LYS A 82 -10.03 8.11 21.61
CA LYS A 82 -10.98 7.22 22.31
C LYS A 82 -11.85 7.97 23.33
N SER A 83 -11.34 9.06 23.93
CA SER A 83 -12.11 9.89 24.87
C SER A 83 -13.23 10.69 24.20
N SER A 84 -13.22 10.81 22.87
CA SER A 84 -14.22 11.54 22.08
C SER A 84 -15.26 10.62 21.43
N LEU A 85 -15.11 9.30 21.58
CA LEU A 85 -16.04 8.32 21.02
C LEU A 85 -17.38 8.38 21.76
N LYS A 86 -18.45 8.68 21.02
CA LYS A 86 -19.81 8.50 21.53
C LYS A 86 -20.18 7.02 21.45
N TYR A 87 -20.96 6.52 22.43
CA TYR A 87 -21.37 5.12 22.50
C TYR A 87 -22.09 4.61 21.23
N SER A 88 -22.77 5.49 20.50
CA SER A 88 -23.48 5.14 19.26
C SER A 88 -22.59 5.04 18.02
N GLN A 89 -21.30 5.42 18.10
CA GLN A 89 -20.39 5.43 16.96
C GLN A 89 -19.52 4.19 16.95
N ARG A 90 -19.42 3.57 15.77
CA ARG A 90 -18.55 2.42 15.52
C ARG A 90 -17.16 2.92 15.17
N LEU A 91 -16.13 2.40 15.82
CA LEU A 91 -14.74 2.77 15.55
C LEU A 91 -14.37 2.52 14.07
N SER A 92 -14.88 1.43 13.49
CA SER A 92 -14.65 1.08 12.09
C SER A 92 -15.15 2.13 11.09
N ASP A 93 -16.25 2.83 11.39
CA ASP A 93 -16.78 3.88 10.52
C ASP A 93 -15.94 5.18 10.65
N LEU A 94 -15.31 5.42 11.82
CA LEU A 94 -14.58 6.65 12.11
C LEU A 94 -13.12 6.65 11.66
N THR A 95 -12.49 5.47 11.63
CA THR A 95 -11.08 5.28 11.20
C THR A 95 -10.85 5.48 9.71
N CYS A 96 -11.91 5.70 8.93
CA CYS A 96 -11.86 5.87 7.47
C CYS A 96 -10.99 7.10 7.08
N PRO A 97 -9.93 6.92 6.27
CA PRO A 97 -9.02 8.00 5.93
C PRO A 97 -9.56 8.91 4.82
N ASP A 98 -8.97 10.10 4.69
CA ASP A 98 -9.33 11.04 3.64
C ASP A 98 -9.13 10.43 2.24
N GLY A 99 -10.15 10.53 1.40
CA GLY A 99 -10.14 9.94 0.07
C GLY A 99 -10.83 8.57 -0.01
N ILE A 100 -11.34 8.06 1.11
CA ILE A 100 -12.14 6.84 1.18
C ILE A 100 -13.53 7.18 1.72
N ILE A 101 -14.56 6.47 1.26
CA ILE A 101 -15.91 6.52 1.82
C ILE A 101 -16.51 5.13 1.92
N ILE A 102 -17.29 4.90 2.99
CA ILE A 102 -18.07 3.67 3.19
C ILE A 102 -19.52 3.94 2.77
N LYS A 103 -20.05 3.15 1.84
CA LYS A 103 -21.45 3.22 1.38
C LYS A 103 -21.94 1.83 0.94
N SER A 104 -23.16 1.69 0.45
CA SER A 104 -23.64 0.39 -0.07
C SER A 104 -22.75 -0.11 -1.20
N SER A 105 -22.37 -1.38 -1.15
CA SER A 105 -21.54 -2.04 -2.17
C SER A 105 -22.28 -2.15 -3.51
N THR A 106 -21.51 -2.20 -4.59
CA THR A 106 -22.01 -2.56 -5.92
C THR A 106 -22.33 -4.05 -6.06
N ILE A 107 -21.82 -4.89 -5.15
CA ILE A 107 -22.14 -6.32 -5.10
C ILE A 107 -23.51 -6.51 -4.45
N LEU A 108 -24.39 -7.20 -5.17
CA LEU A 108 -25.74 -7.52 -4.70
C LEU A 108 -25.69 -8.26 -3.37
N LYS A 109 -26.40 -7.74 -2.35
CA LYS A 109 -26.51 -8.30 -1.00
C LYS A 109 -25.21 -8.37 -0.18
N ALA A 110 -24.11 -7.74 -0.62
CA ALA A 110 -22.87 -7.67 0.18
C ALA A 110 -22.93 -6.65 1.34
N GLY A 111 -23.93 -5.78 1.37
CA GLY A 111 -24.07 -4.75 2.41
C GLY A 111 -23.22 -3.52 2.11
N LYS A 112 -22.34 -3.13 3.06
CA LYS A 112 -21.44 -1.99 2.89
C LYS A 112 -20.23 -2.37 2.02
N GLY A 113 -19.69 -1.40 1.31
CA GLY A 113 -18.48 -1.44 0.51
C GLY A 113 -17.67 -0.17 0.69
N VAL A 114 -16.43 -0.19 0.21
CA VAL A 114 -15.49 0.92 0.37
C VAL A 114 -15.11 1.49 -0.98
N PHE A 115 -15.19 2.82 -1.12
CA PHE A 115 -15.00 3.49 -2.39
C PHE A 115 -13.95 4.57 -2.30
N ALA A 116 -13.20 4.75 -3.38
CA ALA A 116 -12.29 5.87 -3.54
C ALA A 116 -13.08 7.15 -3.85
N THR A 117 -12.79 8.24 -3.15
CA THR A 117 -13.26 9.60 -3.49
C THR A 117 -12.17 10.46 -4.12
N LYS A 118 -10.92 9.96 -4.12
CA LYS A 118 -9.77 10.54 -4.82
C LYS A 118 -9.00 9.45 -5.56
N ARG A 119 -8.02 9.86 -6.38
CA ARG A 119 -7.10 8.93 -7.04
C ARG A 119 -6.09 8.34 -6.04
N PHE A 120 -5.90 7.03 -6.08
CA PHE A 120 -4.79 6.33 -5.42
C PHE A 120 -3.86 5.73 -6.49
N GLU A 121 -2.55 5.93 -6.34
CA GLU A 121 -1.56 5.37 -7.25
C GLU A 121 -1.35 3.88 -6.97
N LYS A 122 -0.86 3.12 -7.96
CA LYS A 122 -0.33 1.76 -7.75
C LYS A 122 0.72 1.80 -6.62
N ASN A 123 0.82 0.70 -5.86
CA ASN A 123 1.70 0.58 -4.69
C ASN A 123 1.36 1.53 -3.51
N THR A 124 0.10 1.94 -3.37
CA THR A 124 -0.43 2.57 -2.16
C THR A 124 -0.82 1.51 -1.12
N PHE A 125 -0.32 1.64 0.10
CA PHE A 125 -0.60 0.77 1.24
C PHE A 125 -1.66 1.37 2.16
N PHE A 126 -2.56 0.52 2.63
CA PHE A 126 -3.57 0.78 3.65
C PHE A 126 -3.39 -0.18 4.83
N GLY A 127 -3.72 0.27 6.04
CA GLY A 127 -3.75 -0.54 7.26
C GLY A 127 -2.80 -0.10 8.36
N PRO A 128 -2.51 -0.94 9.35
CA PRO A 128 -2.85 -2.37 9.40
C PRO A 128 -4.35 -2.64 9.56
N TYR A 129 -4.81 -3.82 9.12
CA TYR A 129 -6.15 -4.34 9.40
C TYR A 129 -6.31 -4.52 10.91
N MET A 130 -7.39 -3.97 11.47
CA MET A 130 -7.61 -3.94 12.92
C MET A 130 -8.73 -4.89 13.32
N GLY A 131 -8.52 -5.60 14.44
CA GLY A 131 -9.47 -6.55 14.99
C GLY A 131 -8.97 -7.22 16.26
N THR A 132 -9.80 -8.08 16.85
CA THR A 132 -9.44 -8.89 18.02
C THR A 132 -8.48 -10.00 17.62
N ARG A 133 -7.44 -10.23 18.42
CA ARG A 133 -6.47 -11.30 18.15
C ARG A 133 -6.91 -12.61 18.79
N HIS A 134 -6.95 -13.68 18.00
CA HIS A 134 -7.28 -15.03 18.45
C HIS A 134 -6.12 -15.99 18.18
N SER A 135 -5.83 -16.87 19.14
CA SER A 135 -4.84 -17.94 18.97
C SER A 135 -5.43 -19.21 18.36
N ASN A 136 -6.77 -19.34 18.31
CA ASN A 136 -7.47 -20.51 17.80
C ASN A 136 -8.24 -20.22 16.50
N PHE A 137 -8.25 -21.19 15.58
CA PHE A 137 -8.87 -21.03 14.24
C PHE A 137 -10.40 -21.09 14.26
N LYS A 138 -10.98 -21.88 15.18
CA LYS A 138 -12.43 -22.14 15.22
C LYS A 138 -13.27 -20.89 15.45
N SER A 139 -12.80 -19.93 16.24
CA SER A 139 -13.55 -18.69 16.52
C SER A 139 -13.61 -17.73 15.32
N ALA A 140 -12.63 -17.82 14.42
CA ALA A 140 -12.46 -16.88 13.33
C ALA A 140 -13.12 -17.32 12.01
N GLN A 141 -13.21 -18.63 11.78
CA GLN A 141 -13.76 -19.17 10.53
C GLN A 141 -15.24 -18.81 10.35
N GLU A 142 -15.95 -18.57 11.45
CA GLU A 142 -17.38 -18.23 11.47
C GLU A 142 -17.63 -16.73 11.24
N SER A 143 -16.64 -15.85 11.44
CA SER A 143 -16.86 -14.41 11.46
C SER A 143 -16.95 -13.79 10.07
N GLY A 144 -16.19 -14.32 9.11
CA GLY A 144 -16.08 -13.75 7.76
C GLY A 144 -15.26 -12.45 7.67
N TYR A 145 -14.67 -11.98 8.78
CA TYR A 145 -13.88 -10.74 8.86
C TYR A 145 -12.44 -11.00 9.33
N ALA A 146 -11.95 -12.23 9.15
CA ALA A 146 -10.72 -12.70 9.77
C ALA A 146 -9.56 -12.86 8.77
N TRP A 147 -8.36 -12.46 9.19
CA TRP A 147 -7.09 -12.77 8.51
C TRP A 147 -6.20 -13.63 9.38
N SER A 148 -5.71 -14.75 8.84
CA SER A 148 -4.63 -15.50 9.47
C SER A 148 -3.29 -14.81 9.25
N ILE A 149 -2.50 -14.75 10.32
CA ILE A 149 -1.10 -14.33 10.29
C ILE A 149 -0.27 -15.60 10.40
N ALA A 150 0.63 -15.84 9.46
CA ALA A 150 1.46 -17.03 9.36
C ALA A 150 2.95 -16.70 9.51
N ASP A 151 3.74 -17.68 9.92
CA ASP A 151 5.21 -17.60 9.83
C ASP A 151 5.67 -17.86 8.39
N LYS A 152 6.98 -17.75 8.15
CA LYS A 152 7.63 -18.00 6.85
C LYS A 152 7.45 -19.41 6.31
N TYR A 153 7.00 -20.36 7.12
CA TYR A 153 6.71 -21.73 6.72
C TYR A 153 5.22 -21.94 6.44
N GLY A 154 4.41 -20.88 6.51
CA GLY A 154 2.96 -20.94 6.31
C GLY A 154 2.19 -21.44 7.53
N LYS A 155 2.84 -21.63 8.68
CA LYS A 155 2.16 -22.04 9.90
C LYS A 155 1.48 -20.83 10.54
N MET A 156 0.17 -20.92 10.76
CA MET A 156 -0.58 -19.87 11.45
C MET A 156 -0.01 -19.61 12.85
N ILE A 157 0.26 -18.34 13.14
CA ILE A 157 0.68 -17.82 14.44
C ILE A 157 -0.56 -17.39 15.23
N TYR A 158 -1.40 -16.53 14.64
CA TYR A 158 -2.66 -16.05 15.21
C TYR A 158 -3.57 -15.52 14.12
N ILE A 159 -4.76 -15.08 14.51
CA ILE A 159 -5.76 -14.47 13.64
C ILE A 159 -6.08 -13.06 14.11
N ILE A 160 -6.38 -12.16 13.17
CA ILE A 160 -6.95 -10.83 13.44
C ILE A 160 -8.40 -10.86 12.94
N ASP A 161 -9.38 -10.77 13.85
CA ASP A 161 -10.81 -10.79 13.55
C ASP A 161 -11.44 -9.39 13.65
N GLY A 162 -11.86 -8.85 12.51
CA GLY A 162 -12.50 -7.54 12.38
C GLY A 162 -14.02 -7.54 12.60
N CYS A 163 -14.61 -8.64 13.11
CA CYS A 163 -16.06 -8.79 13.25
C CYS A 163 -16.69 -7.69 14.13
N ASP A 164 -16.10 -7.39 15.28
CA ASP A 164 -16.58 -6.32 16.17
C ASP A 164 -16.26 -4.93 15.59
N SER A 165 -17.28 -4.20 15.13
CA SER A 165 -17.14 -2.85 14.56
C SER A 165 -16.63 -1.79 15.56
N ASN A 166 -16.63 -2.08 16.86
CA ASN A 166 -16.07 -1.19 17.88
C ASN A 166 -14.57 -1.42 18.11
N ASN A 167 -14.04 -2.55 17.65
CA ASN A 167 -12.63 -2.96 17.83
C ASN A 167 -11.91 -3.23 16.50
N SER A 168 -12.47 -2.76 15.39
CA SER A 168 -11.93 -2.91 14.04
C SER A 168 -11.91 -1.58 13.28
N ASN A 169 -11.25 -1.54 12.12
CA ASN A 169 -11.14 -0.35 11.28
C ASN A 169 -11.98 -0.46 10.00
N TRP A 170 -12.00 0.61 9.21
CA TRP A 170 -12.75 0.74 7.96
C TRP A 170 -12.46 -0.38 6.94
N MET A 171 -11.27 -1.00 7.00
CA MET A 171 -10.88 -2.07 6.08
C MET A 171 -11.79 -3.31 6.16
N ARG A 172 -12.49 -3.52 7.30
CA ARG A 172 -13.49 -4.60 7.46
C ARG A 172 -14.63 -4.56 6.42
N TYR A 173 -14.85 -3.41 5.78
CA TYR A 173 -15.93 -3.21 4.80
C TYR A 173 -15.47 -3.40 3.35
N ILE A 174 -14.19 -3.68 3.09
CA ILE A 174 -13.67 -3.96 1.75
C ILE A 174 -14.14 -5.36 1.36
N ASN A 175 -14.77 -5.51 0.19
CA ASN A 175 -15.37 -6.76 -0.25
C ASN A 175 -14.43 -7.65 -1.07
N CYS A 176 -14.81 -8.92 -1.23
CA CYS A 176 -14.24 -9.81 -2.24
C CYS A 176 -14.79 -9.43 -3.61
N PRO A 177 -13.98 -9.32 -4.66
CA PRO A 177 -14.50 -9.14 -6.01
C PRO A 177 -15.17 -10.43 -6.52
N ASN A 178 -16.20 -10.30 -7.36
CA ASN A 178 -16.84 -11.46 -8.02
C ASN A 178 -16.00 -12.01 -9.18
N THR A 179 -15.11 -11.18 -9.72
CA THR A 179 -14.27 -11.45 -10.91
C THR A 179 -12.85 -10.99 -10.66
N ILE A 180 -11.85 -11.61 -11.30
CA ILE A 180 -10.44 -11.27 -11.07
C ILE A 180 -10.13 -9.85 -11.55
N GLU A 181 -10.82 -9.39 -12.58
CA GLU A 181 -10.66 -8.08 -13.22
C GLU A 181 -11.07 -6.93 -12.29
N GLN A 182 -12.00 -7.18 -11.37
CA GLN A 182 -12.41 -6.21 -10.35
C GLN A 182 -11.37 -6.03 -9.25
N LYS A 183 -10.51 -7.02 -9.02
CA LYS A 183 -9.48 -6.97 -7.97
C LYS A 183 -8.57 -5.78 -8.19
N ASN A 184 -8.45 -4.92 -7.20
CA ASN A 184 -7.57 -3.76 -7.23
C ASN A 184 -6.68 -3.63 -5.99
N LEU A 185 -6.87 -4.49 -4.98
CA LEU A 185 -6.02 -4.63 -3.80
C LEU A 185 -5.41 -6.03 -3.69
N GLN A 186 -4.21 -6.08 -3.15
CA GLN A 186 -3.51 -7.29 -2.74
C GLN A 186 -3.32 -7.28 -1.21
N PRO A 187 -3.63 -8.38 -0.50
CA PRO A 187 -3.28 -8.53 0.91
C PRO A 187 -1.78 -8.78 1.07
N ILE A 188 -1.16 -8.08 2.00
CA ILE A 188 0.27 -8.15 2.31
C ILE A 188 0.42 -8.34 3.81
N GLN A 189 1.03 -9.45 4.22
CA GLN A 189 1.48 -9.60 5.59
C GLN A 189 2.80 -8.84 5.78
N TYR A 190 2.88 -8.01 6.82
CA TYR A 190 4.07 -7.28 7.18
C TYR A 190 4.12 -7.06 8.69
N ASP A 191 5.25 -7.40 9.32
CA ASP A 191 5.48 -7.21 10.75
C ASP A 191 4.34 -7.79 11.61
N ARG A 192 3.92 -9.01 11.28
CA ARG A 192 2.78 -9.76 11.88
C ARG A 192 1.43 -9.04 11.84
N ASN A 193 1.25 -8.11 10.90
CA ASN A 193 -0.03 -7.47 10.64
C ASN A 193 -0.43 -7.65 9.18
N MET A 194 -1.71 -7.45 8.88
CA MET A 194 -2.24 -7.50 7.52
C MET A 194 -2.41 -6.08 6.97
N PHE A 195 -1.94 -5.83 5.75
CA PHE A 195 -2.08 -4.58 5.02
C PHE A 195 -2.69 -4.86 3.65
N TYR A 196 -3.27 -3.83 3.01
CA TYR A 196 -3.70 -3.91 1.62
C TYR A 196 -2.88 -2.97 0.74
N LYS A 197 -2.40 -3.47 -0.39
CA LYS A 197 -1.62 -2.72 -1.37
C LYS A 197 -2.41 -2.61 -2.68
N THR A 198 -2.54 -1.40 -3.21
CA THR A 198 -3.18 -1.19 -4.52
C THR A 198 -2.33 -1.80 -5.63
N MET A 199 -2.94 -2.64 -6.46
CA MET A 199 -2.28 -3.34 -7.58
C MET A 199 -2.20 -2.49 -8.85
N ARG A 200 -3.08 -1.49 -8.94
CA ARG A 200 -3.19 -0.53 -10.04
C ARG A 200 -3.65 0.81 -9.49
N ILE A 201 -3.69 1.82 -10.36
CA ILE A 201 -4.36 3.07 -10.06
C ILE A 201 -5.84 2.80 -9.76
N ILE A 202 -6.36 3.40 -8.69
CA ILE A 202 -7.78 3.40 -8.33
C ILE A 202 -8.29 4.84 -8.49
N ARG A 203 -9.30 5.02 -9.33
CA ARG A 203 -9.92 6.31 -9.65
C ARG A 203 -11.08 6.62 -8.68
N PRO A 204 -11.44 7.90 -8.52
CA PRO A 204 -12.65 8.27 -7.79
C PRO A 204 -13.88 7.53 -8.32
N GLY A 205 -14.72 7.03 -7.40
CA GLY A 205 -15.93 6.26 -7.71
C GLY A 205 -15.73 4.75 -7.79
N GLU A 206 -14.49 4.26 -7.93
CA GLU A 206 -14.22 2.81 -7.91
C GLU A 206 -14.37 2.23 -6.50
N GLU A 207 -14.97 1.04 -6.41
CA GLU A 207 -15.01 0.24 -5.20
C GLU A 207 -13.68 -0.50 -5.01
N LEU A 208 -13.21 -0.59 -3.77
CA LEU A 208 -11.99 -1.29 -3.39
C LEU A 208 -12.34 -2.76 -3.16
N PHE A 209 -11.56 -3.65 -3.78
CA PHE A 209 -11.75 -5.09 -3.70
C PHE A 209 -10.45 -5.81 -3.43
N VAL A 210 -10.47 -6.70 -2.44
CA VAL A 210 -9.35 -7.57 -2.06
C VAL A 210 -9.78 -9.03 -2.16
N TYR A 211 -8.91 -9.89 -2.71
CA TYR A 211 -9.20 -11.32 -2.73
C TYR A 211 -8.84 -11.96 -1.40
N TYR A 212 -9.80 -12.68 -0.81
CA TYR A 212 -9.65 -13.27 0.53
C TYR A 212 -8.91 -14.61 0.56
N GLY A 213 -8.56 -15.16 -0.60
CA GLY A 213 -8.02 -16.51 -0.73
C GLY A 213 -9.10 -17.52 -1.13
N ASP A 214 -8.65 -18.65 -1.69
CA ASP A 214 -9.51 -19.61 -2.37
C ASP A 214 -10.56 -20.25 -1.46
N ASP A 215 -10.18 -20.61 -0.23
CA ASP A 215 -11.09 -21.30 0.68
C ASP A 215 -12.29 -20.44 1.06
N TYR A 216 -12.04 -19.15 1.34
CA TYR A 216 -13.11 -18.23 1.68
C TYR A 216 -13.90 -17.75 0.45
N ALA A 217 -13.24 -17.60 -0.71
CA ALA A 217 -13.92 -17.35 -1.97
C ALA A 217 -14.95 -18.47 -2.29
N ARG A 218 -14.57 -19.75 -2.15
CA ARG A 218 -15.48 -20.89 -2.33
C ARG A 218 -16.65 -20.84 -1.36
N PHE A 219 -16.41 -20.52 -0.08
CA PHE A 219 -17.48 -20.36 0.91
C PHE A 219 -18.50 -19.29 0.52
N LEU A 220 -18.05 -18.19 -0.09
CA LEU A 220 -18.91 -17.11 -0.60
C LEU A 220 -19.57 -17.43 -1.95
N GLY A 221 -19.36 -18.63 -2.51
CA GLY A 221 -19.85 -19.00 -3.84
C GLY A 221 -19.10 -18.31 -4.99
N ILE A 222 -17.95 -17.70 -4.70
CA ILE A 222 -17.07 -17.07 -5.69
C ILE A 222 -16.14 -18.16 -6.24
N LYS A 223 -16.06 -18.26 -7.58
CA LYS A 223 -15.11 -19.18 -8.21
C LYS A 223 -13.68 -18.69 -7.91
N PRO A 224 -12.81 -19.53 -7.32
CA PRO A 224 -11.41 -19.18 -7.13
C PRO A 224 -10.76 -18.76 -8.45
N PHE A 225 -9.90 -17.76 -8.37
CA PHE A 225 -9.18 -17.29 -9.55
C PHE A 225 -8.11 -18.32 -9.92
N ASN A 226 -8.04 -18.71 -11.20
CA ASN A 226 -7.00 -19.64 -11.65
C ASN A 226 -5.63 -18.93 -11.60
N ILE A 227 -4.79 -19.32 -10.65
CA ILE A 227 -3.55 -18.60 -10.27
C ILE A 227 -2.53 -18.55 -11.42
N GLU A 228 -2.60 -19.48 -12.39
CA GLU A 228 -1.75 -19.49 -13.59
C GLU A 228 -1.95 -18.24 -14.49
N SER A 229 -3.08 -17.55 -14.40
CA SER A 229 -3.35 -16.31 -15.14
C SER A 229 -2.78 -15.05 -14.49
N ILE A 230 -2.26 -15.14 -13.26
CA ILE A 230 -1.82 -13.98 -12.47
C ILE A 230 -0.42 -13.48 -12.90
N GLN A 231 0.36 -14.32 -13.59
CA GLN A 231 1.71 -13.96 -14.05
C GLN A 231 1.81 -13.48 -15.51
N MET A 232 0.74 -13.49 -16.31
CA MET A 232 0.86 -13.25 -17.77
C MET A 232 0.27 -11.93 -18.31
N ASN A 233 -0.32 -11.06 -17.49
CA ASN A 233 -0.92 -9.81 -17.98
C ASN A 233 -0.04 -8.56 -17.81
N THR A 234 1.28 -8.69 -17.77
CA THR A 234 2.20 -7.52 -17.84
C THR A 234 2.65 -7.17 -19.25
N ASP A 235 2.33 -7.97 -20.27
CA ASP A 235 3.04 -7.89 -21.56
C ASP A 235 2.17 -7.45 -22.75
N ASP A 236 0.95 -6.97 -22.56
CA ASP A 236 0.14 -6.41 -23.65
C ASP A 236 -0.13 -4.91 -23.50
N ASN A 237 0.86 -4.12 -23.94
CA ASN A 237 0.68 -2.80 -24.55
C ASN A 237 1.91 -2.48 -25.42
N ASN A 238 2.21 -3.33 -26.40
CA ASN A 238 2.86 -2.88 -27.63
C ASN A 238 1.75 -2.67 -28.66
N ILE A 239 1.22 -1.44 -28.68
CA ILE A 239 0.46 -0.93 -29.81
C ILE A 239 1.47 -0.78 -30.95
N ASN A 240 1.16 -1.42 -32.07
CA ASN A 240 1.76 -1.18 -33.37
C ASN A 240 1.69 0.32 -33.69
N ASP A 241 2.84 0.92 -33.97
CA ASP A 241 2.89 2.09 -34.84
C ASP A 241 3.62 1.64 -36.12
N ASP A 242 2.87 1.74 -37.22
CA ASP A 242 3.31 1.57 -38.60
C ASP A 242 4.42 2.59 -38.95
N ASP A 243 5.46 2.11 -39.63
CA ASP A 243 6.09 2.71 -40.83
C ASP A 243 7.17 1.77 -41.41
#